data_AF-A0A370LA70-F1
#
_entry.id   AF-A0A370LA70-F1
#
_cell.length_a   1.000
_cell.length_b   1.000
_cell.length_c   1.000
_cell.angle_alpha   90.00
_cell.angle_beta   90.00
_cell.angle_gamma   90.00
#
_symmetry.space_group_name_H-M   'P 1'
#
loop_
_entity.id
_entity.type
_entity.pdbx_description
1 polymer ?
#
loop_
_entity_poly.entity_id
_entity_poly.type
_entity_poly.pdbx_seq_one_letter_code
_entity_poly.pdbx_strand_id
1 'polypeptide(L)'
;MKPRVISQLQHKYFLHGDTEPLRAMACLRKLQPSPHRLASTGRLRSMRNRVTSLEQDIVPDDEGRRGDAVTEVRGTRLVGKALNLLDLIAAAPGEHRAQTLADELGLPRSTAYRIINTLQQRGLVRVDAAGQGYFPGFKFLEYAQAVWPIPDLPMLAMTELRWLHELSGETVYFAAPGGANMVIIQKIASLYPISTGAPLGSLRPLYCSGMGKAHLAALPSAKREALIGRMSFERVTDRTITDPAQLRSQLDVFRLRGYAIDDEEFMEGIRCVSAAVPGEGDVPLGSFTVSGPCYRMTLERAHQLGPEVATAARRLGEVVRRHGGTRPRARPDGGPVPLASNGRSFLGKSPSWDAATGSLLWLDALAPGIMRSRVAEPMAAPRSEVMARFTSPAMALTSIGDGRWFVATEKGAMTVDREARLTDLSPPLPPGLLAGITCACHGPDGQIWLGVGETSAPQSRPGLYRLIDGAPALEVELPAAPTDILIDAPGRHLYVALREAGDIIRFVIGPGNRLGRLELVARVDALHGRPMALALEEPDHLWVALWDGWSLARLRRDGSDMRLLSLPVPRPTGLTFGGSDGDQLYVTSGRIGLTPQQIAEAPTSGSVFVLDGRLRAALLR
;
A
#
# COMPACT_ATOMS: atom_id res chain seq x y z
N MET A 1 25.11 3.12 -15.85
CA MET A 1 25.10 3.93 -14.61
C MET A 1 24.57 3.08 -13.47
N LYS A 2 25.18 3.16 -12.27
CA LYS A 2 24.98 2.22 -11.14
C LYS A 2 23.56 2.31 -10.52
N PRO A 3 23.00 1.21 -9.96
CA PRO A 3 21.61 1.12 -9.45
C PRO A 3 21.30 1.88 -8.15
N ARG A 4 22.24 2.66 -7.59
CA ARG A 4 22.13 3.27 -6.25
C ARG A 4 21.56 4.70 -6.22
N VAL A 5 21.19 5.27 -7.36
CA VAL A 5 20.67 6.65 -7.44
C VAL A 5 19.14 6.71 -7.57
N ILE A 6 18.49 5.61 -7.98
CA ILE A 6 17.02 5.54 -8.17
C ILE A 6 16.28 5.30 -6.83
N SER A 7 16.91 4.64 -5.87
CA SER A 7 16.32 4.35 -4.55
C SER A 7 16.22 5.58 -3.63
N GLN A 8 17.04 6.61 -3.83
CA GLN A 8 17.12 7.76 -2.92
C GLN A 8 16.15 8.91 -3.22
N LEU A 9 15.47 8.91 -4.38
CA LEU A 9 14.45 9.91 -4.72
C LEU A 9 13.03 9.53 -4.26
N GLN A 10 12.75 8.25 -4.01
CA GLN A 10 11.48 7.83 -3.41
C GLN A 10 11.44 8.06 -1.90
N HIS A 11 12.61 8.15 -1.27
CA HIS A 11 12.76 8.21 0.19
C HIS A 11 12.65 9.64 0.77
N LYS A 12 12.68 10.67 -0.09
CA LYS A 12 12.89 12.08 0.32
C LYS A 12 11.71 13.04 0.12
N TYR A 13 10.50 12.51 -0.12
CA TYR A 13 9.25 13.24 -0.38
C TYR A 13 9.15 13.98 -1.73
N PHE A 14 8.12 13.61 -2.51
CA PHE A 14 7.41 14.45 -3.49
C PHE A 14 7.98 14.72 -4.91
N LEU A 15 7.09 14.53 -5.90
CA LEU A 15 6.63 15.49 -6.94
C LEU A 15 7.63 16.13 -7.93
N HIS A 16 7.27 16.03 -9.21
CA HIS A 16 6.83 17.23 -9.93
C HIS A 16 5.30 17.23 -9.98
N GLY A 17 4.70 18.14 -9.22
CA GLY A 17 3.39 18.68 -9.47
C GLY A 17 3.65 20.06 -10.04
N ASP A 18 3.79 20.16 -11.35
CA ASP A 18 3.90 21.45 -12.02
C ASP A 18 2.51 22.09 -12.09
N THR A 19 2.37 23.21 -11.39
CA THR A 19 1.39 24.24 -11.70
C THR A 19 1.93 25.08 -12.87
N GLU A 20 1.74 24.62 -14.13
CA GLU A 20 1.53 25.41 -15.37
C GLU A 20 1.74 24.55 -16.66
N PRO A 21 0.76 24.40 -17.59
CA PRO A 21 0.83 23.37 -18.65
C PRO A 21 1.66 23.67 -19.92
N LEU A 22 2.40 24.77 -20.04
CA LEU A 22 2.84 25.26 -21.39
C LEU A 22 4.35 25.43 -21.64
N ARG A 23 5.26 24.99 -20.75
CA ARG A 23 6.72 25.11 -21.00
C ARG A 23 7.51 23.80 -21.13
N ALA A 24 6.93 22.64 -20.85
CA ALA A 24 7.60 21.35 -20.98
C ALA A 24 7.81 20.87 -22.44
N MET A 25 7.18 21.50 -23.43
CA MET A 25 7.30 21.11 -24.85
C MET A 25 8.48 21.73 -25.62
N ALA A 26 9.31 22.58 -25.00
CA ALA A 26 10.41 23.24 -25.71
C ALA A 26 11.80 22.61 -25.49
N CYS A 27 11.97 21.67 -24.55
CA CYS A 27 13.30 21.12 -24.22
C CYS A 27 13.61 19.74 -24.85
N LEU A 28 12.60 19.02 -25.34
CA LEU A 28 12.77 17.67 -25.92
C LEU A 28 13.10 17.64 -27.43
N ARG A 29 13.48 18.77 -28.03
CA ARG A 29 13.83 18.88 -29.46
C ARG A 29 15.34 19.00 -29.76
N LYS A 30 16.23 18.81 -28.77
CA LYS A 30 17.69 19.01 -28.93
C LYS A 30 18.61 17.82 -28.59
N LEU A 31 18.09 16.60 -28.47
CA LEU A 31 18.94 15.42 -28.24
C LEU A 31 18.58 14.30 -29.23
N GLN A 32 18.95 14.47 -30.49
CA GLN A 32 19.17 13.36 -31.44
C GLN A 32 20.68 13.17 -31.62
N PRO A 33 21.21 11.94 -31.57
CA PRO A 33 22.50 11.63 -32.18
C PRO A 33 22.28 11.24 -33.65
N SER A 34 22.96 11.94 -34.56
CA SER A 34 23.10 11.58 -35.97
C SER A 34 24.08 10.40 -36.16
N PRO A 35 24.00 9.65 -37.28
CA PRO A 35 24.58 8.32 -37.41
C PRO A 35 25.98 8.35 -38.04
N HIS A 36 26.88 7.45 -37.60
CA HIS A 36 28.08 7.10 -38.35
C HIS A 36 28.11 5.63 -38.76
N ARG A 37 28.40 5.47 -40.06
CA ARG A 37 28.52 4.26 -40.87
C ARG A 37 29.72 3.42 -40.46
N LEU A 38 29.60 2.11 -40.62
CA LEU A 38 30.67 1.24 -41.14
C LEU A 38 30.04 0.13 -41.98
N ALA A 39 30.29 0.21 -43.29
CA ALA A 39 30.26 -0.90 -44.24
C ALA A 39 31.53 -1.76 -44.00
N SER A 40 31.72 -3.02 -44.39
CA SER A 40 31.05 -3.90 -45.35
C SER A 40 31.58 -5.34 -45.17
N THR A 41 30.83 -6.28 -45.78
CA THR A 41 31.20 -7.64 -46.27
C THR A 41 31.00 -8.82 -45.31
N GLY A 42 30.38 -9.94 -45.69
CA GLY A 42 29.70 -10.32 -46.93
C GLY A 42 29.06 -11.72 -46.81
N ARG A 43 28.10 -12.00 -47.70
CA ARG A 43 27.58 -13.31 -48.17
C ARG A 43 27.09 -14.32 -47.11
N LEU A 44 25.79 -14.64 -47.17
CA LEU A 44 25.30 -16.00 -47.48
C LEU A 44 23.78 -15.99 -47.59
N ARG A 45 23.29 -15.89 -48.84
CA ARG A 45 21.95 -16.34 -49.26
C ARG A 45 22.18 -17.65 -50.02
N SER A 46 21.72 -18.76 -49.46
CA SER A 46 20.98 -19.83 -50.17
C SER A 46 21.10 -21.14 -49.39
N MET A 47 19.99 -21.60 -48.80
CA MET A 47 19.60 -23.00 -48.89
C MET A 47 18.15 -23.14 -48.44
N ARG A 48 17.29 -23.09 -49.45
CA ARG A 48 15.93 -23.60 -49.44
C ARG A 48 16.01 -25.13 -49.31
N ASN A 49 15.13 -25.69 -48.49
CA ASN A 49 14.73 -27.10 -48.44
C ASN A 49 15.77 -28.13 -47.98
N ARG A 50 15.58 -28.64 -46.75
CA ARG A 50 15.43 -30.08 -46.39
C ARG A 50 15.62 -30.25 -44.88
N VAL A 51 14.54 -30.22 -44.11
CA VAL A 51 14.18 -31.27 -43.14
C VAL A 51 12.65 -31.18 -42.95
N THR A 52 11.93 -31.80 -43.87
CA THR A 52 10.58 -32.30 -43.65
C THR A 52 10.73 -33.72 -43.11
N SER A 53 10.49 -33.92 -41.81
CA SER A 53 10.04 -35.18 -41.20
C SER A 53 10.24 -35.11 -39.68
N LEU A 54 9.14 -35.30 -38.92
CA LEU A 54 9.03 -35.44 -37.45
C LEU A 54 8.33 -34.32 -36.66
N GLU A 55 7.30 -33.66 -37.21
CA GLU A 55 6.35 -32.86 -36.41
C GLU A 55 4.89 -33.12 -36.82
N GLN A 56 4.53 -34.40 -36.97
CA GLN A 56 3.15 -34.86 -36.88
C GLN A 56 3.15 -36.02 -35.90
N ASP A 57 2.83 -35.71 -34.65
CA ASP A 57 1.78 -36.38 -33.87
C ASP A 57 1.90 -36.00 -32.38
N ILE A 58 0.73 -35.76 -31.77
CA ILE A 58 0.48 -35.39 -30.37
C ILE A 58 0.60 -33.88 -30.08
N VAL A 59 -0.28 -33.09 -30.71
CA VAL A 59 -0.90 -31.91 -30.08
C VAL A 59 -2.30 -32.36 -29.68
N PRO A 60 -2.66 -32.43 -28.39
CA PRO A 60 -4.06 -32.60 -28.02
C PRO A 60 -4.82 -31.36 -28.49
N ASP A 61 -5.93 -31.58 -29.21
CA ASP A 61 -6.92 -30.57 -29.56
C ASP A 61 -7.43 -29.90 -28.27
N ASP A 62 -6.80 -28.78 -27.88
CA ASP A 62 -7.37 -27.80 -26.96
C ASP A 62 -7.76 -26.55 -27.76
N GLU A 63 -8.46 -26.76 -28.87
CA GLU A 63 -9.49 -25.83 -29.29
C GLU A 63 -10.65 -25.93 -28.30
N GLY A 64 -10.45 -25.36 -27.11
CA GLY A 64 -11.54 -25.04 -26.20
C GLY A 64 -12.54 -24.18 -26.94
N ARG A 65 -13.63 -24.82 -27.43
CA ARG A 65 -14.83 -24.26 -28.06
C ARG A 65 -14.97 -22.75 -27.82
N ARG A 66 -14.44 -21.95 -28.74
CA ARG A 66 -14.88 -20.56 -28.89
C ARG A 66 -16.26 -20.59 -29.53
N GLY A 67 -17.25 -20.57 -28.65
CA GLY A 67 -18.62 -20.20 -28.97
C GLY A 67 -19.40 -21.24 -29.76
N ASP A 68 -20.14 -22.09 -29.04
CA ASP A 68 -21.42 -22.55 -29.60
C ASP A 68 -22.55 -22.37 -28.58
N ALA A 69 -23.62 -21.78 -29.11
CA ALA A 69 -24.89 -21.40 -28.49
C ALA A 69 -24.85 -20.37 -27.35
N VAL A 70 -24.52 -19.11 -27.67
CA VAL A 70 -25.16 -17.98 -26.97
C VAL A 70 -26.66 -18.15 -27.21
N THR A 71 -27.39 -18.58 -26.19
CA THR A 71 -28.86 -18.65 -26.23
C THR A 71 -29.36 -17.30 -26.71
N GLU A 72 -29.93 -17.24 -27.90
CA GLU A 72 -30.32 -15.97 -28.53
C GLU A 72 -31.45 -15.35 -27.68
N VAL A 73 -31.08 -14.45 -26.77
CA VAL A 73 -32.06 -13.74 -25.93
C VAL A 73 -32.88 -12.85 -26.87
N ARG A 74 -34.15 -13.17 -27.09
CA ARG A 74 -35.03 -12.42 -28.00
C ARG A 74 -35.00 -10.93 -27.67
N GLY A 75 -34.63 -10.10 -28.65
CA GLY A 75 -34.58 -8.63 -28.52
C GLY A 75 -33.19 -8.03 -28.24
N THR A 76 -32.14 -8.81 -27.98
CA THR A 76 -30.79 -8.31 -27.63
C THR A 76 -29.76 -8.38 -28.76
N ARG A 77 -30.20 -8.66 -29.99
CA ARG A 77 -29.34 -8.91 -31.16
C ARG A 77 -28.35 -7.77 -31.47
N LEU A 78 -28.67 -6.52 -31.12
CA LEU A 78 -27.75 -5.38 -31.24
C LEU A 78 -26.66 -5.37 -30.16
N VAL A 79 -26.99 -5.79 -28.93
CA VAL A 79 -26.05 -5.88 -27.81
C VAL A 79 -25.01 -6.97 -28.09
N GLY A 80 -25.45 -8.14 -28.56
CA GLY A 80 -24.54 -9.22 -28.96
C GLY A 80 -23.55 -8.78 -30.05
N LYS A 81 -24.03 -8.04 -31.07
CA LYS A 81 -23.18 -7.47 -32.11
C LYS A 81 -22.15 -6.47 -31.56
N ALA A 82 -22.53 -5.66 -30.57
CA ALA A 82 -21.62 -4.72 -29.93
C ALA A 82 -20.54 -5.44 -29.10
N LEU A 83 -20.89 -6.51 -28.38
CA LEU A 83 -19.95 -7.33 -27.62
C LEU A 83 -18.96 -8.04 -28.53
N ASN A 84 -19.42 -8.70 -29.59
CA ASN A 84 -18.53 -9.37 -30.55
C ASN A 84 -17.55 -8.39 -31.21
N LEU A 85 -18.00 -7.16 -31.46
CA LEU A 85 -17.14 -6.11 -32.00
C LEU A 85 -16.07 -5.67 -31.00
N LEU A 86 -16.40 -5.59 -29.71
CA LEU A 86 -15.42 -5.34 -28.65
C LEU A 86 -14.42 -6.49 -28.54
N ASP A 87 -14.86 -7.74 -28.65
CA ASP A 87 -13.99 -8.92 -28.60
C ASP A 87 -12.96 -8.92 -29.73
N LEU A 88 -13.37 -8.61 -30.97
CA LEU A 88 -12.43 -8.47 -32.10
C LEU A 88 -11.43 -7.33 -31.87
N ILE A 89 -11.90 -6.15 -31.47
CA ILE A 89 -11.01 -5.01 -31.17
C ILE A 89 -10.00 -5.35 -30.06
N ALA A 90 -10.43 -6.10 -29.04
CA ALA A 90 -9.57 -6.52 -27.94
C ALA A 90 -8.55 -7.60 -28.35
N ALA A 91 -8.88 -8.44 -29.33
CA ALA A 91 -8.01 -9.49 -29.82
C ALA A 91 -6.80 -8.96 -30.61
N ALA A 92 -6.98 -7.89 -31.40
CA ALA A 92 -5.87 -7.22 -32.11
C ALA A 92 -5.99 -5.68 -32.03
N PRO A 93 -5.59 -5.06 -30.90
CA PRO A 93 -5.73 -3.62 -30.68
C PRO A 93 -4.94 -2.80 -31.72
N GLY A 94 -5.65 -1.93 -32.44
CA GLY A 94 -5.07 -1.03 -33.44
C GLY A 94 -4.95 -1.61 -34.85
N GLU A 95 -5.17 -2.91 -35.03
CA GLU A 95 -5.05 -3.56 -36.34
C GLU A 95 -6.35 -3.51 -37.15
N HIS A 96 -7.49 -3.42 -36.46
CA HIS A 96 -8.79 -3.44 -37.10
C HIS A 96 -9.25 -2.06 -37.58
N ARG A 97 -9.74 -2.00 -38.82
CA ARG A 97 -10.51 -0.89 -39.40
C ARG A 97 -12.00 -1.20 -39.36
N ALA A 98 -12.84 -0.16 -39.47
CA ALA A 98 -14.30 -0.32 -39.37
C ALA A 98 -14.88 -1.23 -40.46
N GLN A 99 -14.27 -1.20 -41.64
CA GLN A 99 -14.64 -2.04 -42.76
C GLN A 99 -14.28 -3.51 -42.50
N THR A 100 -13.07 -3.77 -42.01
CA THR A 100 -12.63 -5.11 -41.60
C THR A 100 -13.52 -5.71 -40.51
N LEU A 101 -13.87 -4.92 -39.47
CA LEU A 101 -14.78 -5.36 -38.41
C LEU A 101 -16.19 -5.66 -38.94
N ALA A 102 -16.68 -4.87 -39.90
CA ALA A 102 -17.99 -5.11 -40.51
C ALA A 102 -17.98 -6.40 -41.33
N ASP A 103 -16.92 -6.64 -42.10
CA ASP A 103 -16.78 -7.81 -42.95
C ASP A 103 -16.60 -9.10 -42.11
N GLU A 104 -15.76 -9.08 -41.06
CA GLU A 104 -15.54 -10.21 -40.15
C GLU A 104 -16.80 -10.61 -39.36
N LEU A 105 -17.66 -9.65 -39.01
CA LEU A 105 -18.90 -9.90 -38.28
C LEU A 105 -20.13 -10.07 -39.18
N GLY A 106 -19.98 -9.99 -40.51
CA GLY A 106 -21.10 -10.04 -41.46
C GLY A 106 -22.13 -8.92 -41.26
N LEU A 107 -21.70 -7.74 -40.81
CA LEU A 107 -22.58 -6.61 -40.51
C LEU A 107 -22.64 -5.61 -41.68
N PRO A 108 -23.82 -5.04 -41.99
CA PRO A 108 -23.90 -3.88 -42.86
C PRO A 108 -23.02 -2.75 -42.31
N ARG A 109 -22.21 -2.11 -43.17
CA ARG A 109 -21.26 -1.07 -42.76
C ARG A 109 -21.90 0.01 -41.90
N SER A 110 -23.07 0.51 -42.31
CA SER A 110 -23.84 1.51 -41.55
C SER A 110 -24.17 1.07 -40.12
N THR A 111 -24.40 -0.23 -39.91
CA THR A 111 -24.66 -0.81 -38.59
C THR A 111 -23.38 -0.89 -37.76
N ALA A 112 -22.27 -1.37 -38.34
CA ALA A 112 -20.98 -1.44 -37.66
C ALA A 112 -20.50 -0.03 -37.24
N TYR A 113 -20.57 0.96 -38.14
CA TYR A 113 -20.21 2.35 -37.83
C TYR A 113 -21.05 2.94 -36.69
N ARG A 114 -22.37 2.68 -36.68
CA ARG A 114 -23.25 3.17 -35.62
C ARG A 114 -22.90 2.54 -34.26
N ILE A 115 -22.60 1.25 -34.24
CA ILE A 115 -22.18 0.54 -33.02
C ILE A 115 -20.84 1.09 -32.53
N ILE A 116 -19.83 1.18 -33.40
CA ILE A 116 -18.50 1.70 -33.07
C ILE A 116 -18.60 3.13 -32.51
N ASN A 117 -19.33 4.02 -33.18
CA ASN A 117 -19.50 5.39 -32.72
C ASN A 117 -20.20 5.45 -31.35
N THR A 118 -21.20 4.60 -31.13
CA THR A 118 -21.86 4.50 -29.82
C THR A 118 -20.88 4.02 -28.74
N LEU A 119 -20.08 2.99 -29.01
CA LEU A 119 -19.07 2.49 -28.09
C LEU A 119 -17.98 3.54 -27.81
N GLN A 120 -17.60 4.32 -28.82
CA GLN A 120 -16.64 5.42 -28.69
C GLN A 120 -17.18 6.55 -27.81
N GLN A 121 -18.42 6.99 -28.03
CA GLN A 121 -19.10 8.00 -27.20
C GLN A 121 -19.26 7.55 -25.74
N ARG A 122 -19.39 6.23 -25.51
CA ARG A 122 -19.43 5.63 -24.16
C ARG A 122 -18.05 5.36 -23.57
N GLY A 123 -16.97 5.67 -24.28
CA GLY A 123 -15.58 5.48 -23.84
C GLY A 123 -15.11 4.02 -23.83
N LEU A 124 -15.86 3.10 -24.45
CA LEU A 124 -15.56 1.66 -24.53
C LEU A 124 -14.64 1.33 -25.71
N VAL A 125 -14.60 2.18 -26.74
CA VAL A 125 -13.66 2.09 -27.85
C VAL A 125 -12.94 3.43 -27.97
N ARG A 126 -11.66 3.40 -28.31
CA ARG A 126 -10.89 4.58 -28.70
C ARG A 126 -10.26 4.33 -30.07
N VAL A 127 -9.82 5.40 -30.70
CA VAL A 127 -9.14 5.36 -32.00
C VAL A 127 -7.72 5.90 -31.84
N ASP A 128 -6.79 5.45 -32.68
CA ASP A 128 -5.45 6.05 -32.77
C ASP A 128 -5.49 7.52 -33.24
N ALA A 129 -4.33 8.18 -33.13
CA ALA A 129 -4.17 9.56 -33.57
C ALA A 129 -4.42 9.74 -35.08
N ALA A 130 -4.27 8.67 -35.88
CA ALA A 130 -4.54 8.67 -37.31
C ALA A 130 -6.02 8.45 -37.66
N GLY A 131 -6.88 8.11 -36.69
CA GLY A 131 -8.31 7.91 -36.89
C GLY A 131 -8.69 6.57 -37.55
N GLN A 132 -7.76 5.61 -37.66
CA GLN A 132 -7.95 4.38 -38.46
C GLN A 132 -7.98 3.09 -37.63
N GLY A 133 -7.18 3.00 -36.56
CA GLY A 133 -7.06 1.81 -35.74
C GLY A 133 -7.91 1.90 -34.47
N TYR A 134 -8.74 0.89 -34.21
CA TYR A 134 -9.56 0.83 -32.99
C TYR A 134 -8.88 0.09 -31.85
N PHE A 135 -9.05 0.59 -30.63
CA PHE A 135 -8.54 0.00 -29.40
C PHE A 135 -9.65 -0.06 -28.34
N PRO A 136 -9.53 -0.95 -27.34
CA PRO A 136 -10.35 -0.85 -26.13
C PRO A 136 -10.19 0.51 -25.47
N GLY A 137 -11.30 1.10 -25.06
CA GLY A 137 -11.35 2.40 -24.40
C GLY A 137 -11.09 2.32 -22.88
N PHE A 138 -10.77 3.44 -22.26
CA PHE A 138 -10.39 3.49 -20.84
C PHE A 138 -11.56 3.20 -19.89
N LYS A 139 -12.82 3.21 -20.36
CA LYS A 139 -13.99 2.86 -19.54
C LYS A 139 -13.90 1.45 -18.96
N PHE A 140 -13.18 0.54 -19.62
CA PHE A 140 -12.91 -0.80 -19.08
C PHE A 140 -12.07 -0.78 -17.79
N LEU A 141 -11.23 0.24 -17.57
CA LEU A 141 -10.50 0.39 -16.31
C LEU A 141 -11.46 0.70 -15.15
N GLU A 142 -12.44 1.58 -15.40
CA GLU A 142 -13.48 1.89 -14.40
C GLU A 142 -14.32 0.65 -14.07
N TYR A 143 -14.71 -0.12 -15.09
CA TYR A 143 -15.43 -1.37 -14.87
C TYR A 143 -14.58 -2.42 -14.14
N ALA A 144 -13.30 -2.58 -14.52
CA ALA A 144 -12.40 -3.50 -13.85
C ALA A 144 -12.18 -3.13 -12.38
N GLN A 145 -12.09 -1.83 -12.05
CA GLN A 145 -12.00 -1.35 -10.66
C GLN A 145 -13.28 -1.63 -9.87
N ALA A 146 -14.45 -1.48 -10.50
CA ALA A 146 -15.74 -1.75 -9.85
C ALA A 146 -16.01 -3.24 -9.58
N VAL A 147 -15.30 -4.15 -10.26
CA VAL A 147 -15.46 -5.61 -10.07
C VAL A 147 -14.84 -6.09 -8.75
N TRP A 148 -13.83 -5.40 -8.22
CA TRP A 148 -13.10 -5.84 -7.03
C TRP A 148 -13.42 -5.00 -5.79
N PRO A 149 -13.71 -5.61 -4.63
CA PRO A 149 -13.84 -4.88 -3.35
C PRO A 149 -12.56 -4.12 -2.96
N ILE A 150 -11.40 -4.58 -3.46
CA ILE A 150 -10.09 -3.99 -3.23
C ILE A 150 -9.53 -3.55 -4.60
N PRO A 151 -9.55 -2.25 -4.93
CA PRO A 151 -9.21 -1.74 -6.26
C PRO A 151 -7.80 -2.09 -6.76
N ASP A 152 -6.84 -2.25 -5.84
CA ASP A 152 -5.43 -2.50 -6.16
C ASP A 152 -4.96 -3.95 -5.98
N LEU A 153 -5.88 -4.88 -5.64
CA LEU A 153 -5.51 -6.27 -5.35
C LEU A 153 -4.69 -6.95 -6.48
N PRO A 154 -5.03 -6.79 -7.78
CA PRO A 154 -4.21 -7.32 -8.87
C PRO A 154 -2.78 -6.76 -8.87
N MET A 155 -2.59 -5.49 -8.52
CA MET A 155 -1.28 -4.85 -8.52
C MET A 155 -0.45 -5.26 -7.30
N LEU A 156 -1.08 -5.35 -6.12
CA LEU A 156 -0.44 -5.83 -4.90
C LEU A 156 0.05 -7.28 -5.05
N ALA A 157 -0.69 -8.11 -5.79
CA ALA A 157 -0.32 -9.49 -6.06
C ALA A 157 0.92 -9.65 -6.95
N MET A 158 1.30 -8.63 -7.75
CA MET A 158 2.39 -8.73 -8.72
C MET A 158 3.76 -8.94 -8.10
N THR A 159 4.00 -8.46 -6.88
CA THR A 159 5.27 -8.68 -6.17
C THR A 159 5.47 -10.17 -5.89
N GLU A 160 4.44 -10.81 -5.35
CA GLU A 160 4.49 -12.24 -5.02
C GLU A 160 4.44 -13.13 -6.27
N LEU A 161 3.72 -12.71 -7.33
CA LEU A 161 3.77 -13.42 -8.61
C LEU A 161 5.18 -13.44 -9.19
N ARG A 162 5.90 -12.31 -9.16
CA ARG A 162 7.29 -12.26 -9.64
C ARG A 162 8.20 -13.20 -8.85
N TRP A 163 8.07 -13.20 -7.52
CA TRP A 163 8.81 -14.11 -6.65
C TRP A 163 8.56 -15.59 -7.01
N LEU A 164 7.29 -16.00 -7.10
CA LEU A 164 6.93 -17.39 -7.42
C LEU A 164 7.37 -17.78 -8.83
N HIS A 165 7.31 -16.85 -9.78
CA HIS A 165 7.80 -17.08 -11.13
C HIS A 165 9.32 -17.24 -11.13
N GLU A 166 10.08 -16.37 -10.46
CA GLU A 166 11.55 -16.46 -10.38
C GLU A 166 11.99 -17.78 -9.75
N LEU A 167 11.27 -18.24 -8.73
CA LEU A 167 11.54 -19.50 -8.05
C LEU A 167 11.23 -20.74 -8.92
N SER A 168 10.15 -20.70 -9.70
CA SER A 168 9.66 -21.88 -10.42
C SER A 168 10.06 -21.94 -11.90
N GLY A 169 10.18 -20.79 -12.57
CA GLY A 169 10.26 -20.67 -14.03
C GLY A 169 8.96 -21.02 -14.76
N GLU A 170 7.94 -21.48 -14.03
CA GLU A 170 6.65 -21.92 -14.57
C GLU A 170 5.65 -20.76 -14.64
N THR A 171 4.47 -21.03 -15.22
CA THR A 171 3.43 -19.99 -15.29
C THR A 171 2.82 -19.77 -13.91
N VAL A 172 2.68 -18.50 -13.51
CA VAL A 172 2.05 -18.14 -12.25
C VAL A 172 0.78 -17.33 -12.48
N TYR A 173 -0.23 -17.60 -11.66
CA TYR A 173 -1.54 -16.96 -11.73
C TYR A 173 -1.94 -16.41 -10.36
N PHE A 174 -2.70 -15.32 -10.39
CA PHE A 174 -3.54 -14.91 -9.28
C PHE A 174 -4.99 -14.88 -9.74
N ALA A 175 -5.87 -15.52 -8.97
CA ALA A 175 -7.28 -15.66 -9.30
C ALA A 175 -8.19 -15.22 -8.14
N ALA A 176 -9.33 -14.61 -8.47
CA ALA A 176 -10.35 -14.16 -7.51
C ALA A 176 -11.60 -15.06 -7.58
N PRO A 177 -12.39 -15.19 -6.50
CA PRO A 177 -13.63 -15.97 -6.53
C PRO A 177 -14.70 -15.32 -7.41
N GLY A 178 -15.39 -16.13 -8.22
CA GLY A 178 -16.46 -15.73 -9.14
C GLY A 178 -17.61 -16.73 -9.14
N GLY A 179 -18.25 -16.93 -7.98
CA GLY A 179 -19.34 -17.90 -7.81
C GLY A 179 -18.80 -19.34 -7.69
N ALA A 180 -19.20 -20.22 -8.61
CA ALA A 180 -18.74 -21.62 -8.65
C ALA A 180 -17.36 -21.82 -9.30
N ASN A 181 -16.69 -20.72 -9.66
CA ASN A 181 -15.39 -20.71 -10.33
C ASN A 181 -14.43 -19.72 -9.67
N MET A 182 -13.14 -19.91 -9.92
CA MET A 182 -12.13 -18.87 -9.80
C MET A 182 -11.96 -18.16 -11.16
N VAL A 183 -11.72 -16.86 -11.13
CA VAL A 183 -11.45 -16.02 -12.31
C VAL A 183 -9.99 -15.59 -12.29
N ILE A 184 -9.23 -15.89 -13.35
CA ILE A 184 -7.83 -15.47 -13.44
C ILE A 184 -7.77 -13.96 -13.69
N ILE A 185 -7.11 -13.22 -12.79
CA ILE A 185 -7.05 -11.74 -12.86
C ILE A 185 -5.63 -11.21 -13.04
N GLN A 186 -4.60 -12.02 -12.75
CA GLN A 186 -3.22 -11.73 -13.12
C GLN A 186 -2.47 -12.99 -13.54
N LYS A 187 -1.44 -12.80 -14.36
CA LYS A 187 -0.60 -13.85 -14.92
C LYS A 187 0.83 -13.35 -15.16
N ILE A 188 1.83 -14.19 -14.91
CA ILE A 188 3.16 -14.08 -15.54
C ILE A 188 3.44 -15.39 -16.26
N ALA A 189 3.71 -15.31 -17.57
CA ALA A 189 3.92 -16.47 -18.44
C ALA A 189 5.25 -17.16 -18.14
N SER A 190 5.31 -18.49 -18.31
CA SER A 190 6.51 -19.29 -18.09
C SER A 190 7.71 -18.84 -18.93
N LEU A 191 8.92 -19.13 -18.43
CA LEU A 191 10.17 -19.02 -19.18
C LEU A 191 10.36 -20.14 -20.22
N TYR A 192 9.54 -21.20 -20.18
CA TYR A 192 9.67 -22.37 -21.04
C TYR A 192 8.69 -22.32 -22.23
N PRO A 193 9.08 -22.80 -23.42
CA PRO A 193 8.22 -22.78 -24.61
C PRO A 193 6.92 -23.59 -24.43
N ILE A 194 7.00 -24.74 -23.77
CA ILE A 194 5.83 -25.59 -23.46
C ILE A 194 5.34 -25.22 -22.06
N SER A 195 4.20 -24.55 -21.97
CA SER A 195 3.63 -24.05 -20.72
C SER A 195 2.10 -23.88 -20.79
N THR A 196 1.48 -23.56 -19.66
CA THR A 196 0.04 -23.33 -19.61
C THR A 196 -0.35 -21.94 -20.11
N GLY A 197 -1.29 -21.90 -21.06
CA GLY A 197 -1.62 -20.70 -21.83
C GLY A 197 -2.77 -19.82 -21.31
N ALA A 198 -3.47 -20.20 -20.23
CA ALA A 198 -4.75 -19.59 -19.84
C ALA A 198 -4.75 -18.04 -19.87
N PRO A 199 -5.70 -17.39 -20.57
CA PRO A 199 -5.80 -15.93 -20.61
C PRO A 199 -6.47 -15.36 -19.35
N LEU A 200 -6.29 -14.06 -19.12
CA LEU A 200 -7.01 -13.32 -18.07
C LEU A 200 -8.53 -13.38 -18.33
N GLY A 201 -9.32 -13.40 -17.25
CA GLY A 201 -10.77 -13.57 -17.30
C GLY A 201 -11.25 -15.02 -17.39
N SER A 202 -10.34 -15.98 -17.63
CA SER A 202 -10.72 -17.40 -17.71
C SER A 202 -11.26 -17.94 -16.38
N LEU A 203 -12.30 -18.75 -16.46
CA LEU A 203 -12.91 -19.43 -15.33
C LEU A 203 -12.24 -20.77 -15.04
N ARG A 204 -12.10 -21.11 -13.76
CA ARG A 204 -11.57 -22.39 -13.28
C ARG A 204 -12.52 -22.99 -12.24
N PRO A 205 -13.06 -24.21 -12.44
CA PRO A 205 -14.01 -24.80 -11.51
C PRO A 205 -13.40 -24.97 -10.11
N LEU A 206 -14.23 -24.74 -9.08
CA LEU A 206 -13.76 -24.84 -7.70
C LEU A 206 -13.35 -26.26 -7.30
N TYR A 207 -14.01 -27.29 -7.84
CA TYR A 207 -13.86 -28.68 -7.39
C TYR A 207 -12.61 -29.40 -7.90
N CYS A 208 -12.10 -29.04 -9.09
CA CYS A 208 -11.01 -29.77 -9.75
C CYS A 208 -9.77 -28.92 -10.07
N SER A 209 -9.82 -27.60 -9.92
CA SER A 209 -8.63 -26.75 -10.13
C SER A 209 -7.85 -26.51 -8.83
N GLY A 210 -6.53 -26.36 -8.93
CA GLY A 210 -5.68 -26.08 -7.76
C GLY A 210 -6.11 -24.82 -6.99
N MET A 211 -6.36 -23.72 -7.72
CA MET A 211 -6.85 -22.46 -7.12
C MET A 211 -8.23 -22.60 -6.48
N GLY A 212 -9.11 -23.39 -7.09
CA GLY A 212 -10.44 -23.65 -6.59
C GLY A 212 -10.43 -24.45 -5.29
N LYS A 213 -9.66 -25.53 -5.26
CA LYS A 213 -9.51 -26.37 -4.07
C LYS A 213 -8.80 -25.63 -2.93
N ALA A 214 -7.82 -24.78 -3.24
CA ALA A 214 -7.20 -23.91 -2.24
C ALA A 214 -8.23 -22.95 -1.62
N HIS A 215 -9.03 -22.29 -2.45
CA HIS A 215 -10.11 -21.39 -2.00
C HIS A 215 -11.12 -22.14 -1.12
N LEU A 216 -11.63 -23.30 -1.57
CA LEU A 216 -12.58 -24.12 -0.82
C LEU A 216 -12.03 -24.59 0.53
N ALA A 217 -10.75 -24.99 0.59
CA ALA A 217 -10.13 -25.46 1.82
C ALA A 217 -10.01 -24.34 2.88
N ALA A 218 -9.80 -23.10 2.44
CA ALA A 218 -9.64 -21.96 3.32
C ALA A 218 -10.96 -21.36 3.81
N LEU A 219 -12.08 -21.57 3.10
CA LEU A 219 -13.40 -21.07 3.52
C LEU A 219 -13.86 -21.62 4.89
N PRO A 220 -14.70 -20.85 5.62
CA PRO A 220 -15.41 -21.36 6.78
C PRO A 220 -16.30 -22.55 6.40
N SER A 221 -16.40 -23.55 7.28
CA SER A 221 -17.09 -24.82 7.01
C SER A 221 -18.50 -24.63 6.44
N ALA A 222 -19.31 -23.76 7.02
CA ALA A 222 -20.66 -23.48 6.55
C ALA A 222 -20.72 -22.94 5.11
N LYS A 223 -19.79 -22.04 4.73
CA LYS A 223 -19.71 -21.49 3.36
C LYS A 223 -19.20 -22.53 2.37
N ARG A 224 -18.20 -23.32 2.78
CA ARG A 224 -17.64 -24.43 2.01
C ARG A 224 -18.73 -25.46 1.66
N GLU A 225 -19.49 -25.92 2.65
CA GLU A 225 -20.55 -26.90 2.44
C GLU A 225 -21.69 -26.36 1.58
N ALA A 226 -22.08 -25.09 1.79
CA ALA A 226 -23.10 -24.45 0.96
C ALA A 226 -22.70 -24.35 -0.52
N LEU A 227 -21.42 -24.11 -0.82
CA LEU A 227 -20.90 -24.11 -2.19
C LEU A 227 -20.85 -25.53 -2.76
N ILE A 228 -20.25 -26.49 -2.05
CA ILE A 228 -20.14 -27.89 -2.50
C ILE A 228 -21.53 -28.47 -2.81
N GLY A 229 -22.53 -28.21 -1.97
CA GLY A 229 -23.90 -28.70 -2.16
C GLY A 229 -24.61 -28.12 -3.39
N ARG A 230 -24.09 -27.06 -4.01
CA ARG A 230 -24.62 -26.44 -5.23
C ARG A 230 -23.77 -26.74 -6.47
N MET A 231 -22.64 -27.43 -6.33
CA MET A 231 -21.73 -27.71 -7.44
C MET A 231 -22.20 -28.90 -8.27
N SER A 232 -21.99 -28.80 -9.58
CA SER A 232 -22.03 -29.93 -10.50
C SER A 232 -20.61 -30.46 -10.71
N PHE A 233 -20.45 -31.77 -10.52
CA PHE A 233 -19.16 -32.47 -10.64
C PHE A 233 -19.08 -33.13 -12.02
N GLU A 234 -18.55 -32.40 -13.00
CA GLU A 234 -18.27 -32.94 -14.31
C GLU A 234 -16.93 -33.68 -14.30
N ARG A 235 -16.81 -34.79 -15.02
CA ARG A 235 -15.52 -35.47 -15.18
C ARG A 235 -14.81 -34.86 -16.39
N VAL A 236 -13.81 -33.99 -16.15
CA VAL A 236 -13.05 -33.32 -17.21
C VAL A 236 -11.78 -34.09 -17.61
N THR A 237 -11.24 -34.91 -16.71
CA THR A 237 -10.16 -35.88 -16.94
C THR A 237 -10.47 -37.17 -16.18
N ASP A 238 -9.71 -38.22 -16.45
CA ASP A 238 -9.83 -39.48 -15.71
C ASP A 238 -9.54 -39.34 -14.21
N ARG A 239 -8.73 -38.34 -13.83
CA ARG A 239 -8.35 -38.05 -12.45
C ARG A 239 -9.29 -37.09 -11.73
N THR A 240 -10.25 -36.49 -12.44
CA THR A 240 -11.19 -35.55 -11.82
C THR A 240 -11.97 -36.19 -10.69
N ILE A 241 -11.90 -35.56 -9.51
CA ILE A 241 -12.69 -35.96 -8.34
C ILE A 241 -14.14 -35.58 -8.58
N THR A 242 -15.00 -36.58 -8.65
CA THR A 242 -16.45 -36.42 -8.87
C THR A 242 -17.29 -36.75 -7.63
N ASP A 243 -16.68 -37.36 -6.60
CA ASP A 243 -17.32 -37.63 -5.31
C ASP A 243 -17.11 -36.46 -4.33
N PRO A 244 -18.19 -35.79 -3.88
CA PRO A 244 -18.11 -34.74 -2.87
C PRO A 244 -17.47 -35.17 -1.54
N ALA A 245 -17.59 -36.44 -1.13
CA ALA A 245 -16.97 -36.93 0.11
C ALA A 245 -15.44 -37.03 -0.02
N GLN A 246 -14.98 -37.53 -1.17
CA GLN A 246 -13.56 -37.53 -1.52
C GLN A 246 -12.99 -36.10 -1.59
N LEU A 247 -13.72 -35.16 -2.21
CA LEU A 247 -13.31 -33.76 -2.26
C LEU A 247 -13.14 -33.18 -0.85
N ARG A 248 -14.13 -33.36 0.05
CA ARG A 248 -14.04 -32.87 1.45
C ARG A 248 -12.79 -33.38 2.16
N SER A 249 -12.51 -34.67 2.03
CA SER A 249 -11.33 -35.28 2.64
C SER A 249 -10.03 -34.64 2.14
N GLN A 250 -9.93 -34.33 0.85
CA GLN A 250 -8.78 -33.60 0.31
C GLN A 250 -8.71 -32.16 0.83
N LEU A 251 -9.84 -31.46 0.89
CA LEU A 251 -9.89 -30.07 1.36
C LEU A 251 -9.42 -29.94 2.81
N ASP A 252 -9.71 -30.93 3.66
CA ASP A 252 -9.24 -30.94 5.05
C ASP A 252 -7.71 -31.11 5.13
N VAL A 253 -7.12 -31.97 4.28
CA VAL A 253 -5.66 -32.08 4.13
C VAL A 253 -5.07 -30.75 3.65
N PHE A 254 -5.71 -30.09 2.68
CA PHE A 254 -5.23 -28.83 2.11
C PHE A 254 -5.29 -27.69 3.12
N ARG A 255 -6.34 -27.67 3.95
CA ARG A 255 -6.50 -26.72 5.05
C ARG A 255 -5.38 -26.87 6.09
N LEU A 256 -5.04 -28.11 6.46
CA LEU A 256 -3.97 -28.38 7.43
C LEU A 256 -2.58 -28.02 6.90
N ARG A 257 -2.27 -28.34 5.65
CA ARG A 257 -0.94 -28.06 5.05
C ARG A 257 -0.77 -26.65 4.49
N GLY A 258 -1.87 -25.93 4.26
CA GLY A 258 -1.88 -24.54 3.78
C GLY A 258 -1.76 -24.35 2.26
N TYR A 259 -1.81 -25.42 1.47
CA TYR A 259 -1.80 -25.37 0.00
C TYR A 259 -2.58 -26.54 -0.62
N ALA A 260 -3.03 -26.39 -1.86
CA ALA A 260 -3.70 -27.40 -2.67
C ALA A 260 -2.81 -27.85 -3.83
N ILE A 261 -3.01 -29.09 -4.28
CA ILE A 261 -2.40 -29.63 -5.49
C ILE A 261 -3.55 -30.11 -6.38
N ASP A 262 -3.48 -29.74 -7.65
CA ASP A 262 -4.30 -30.32 -8.72
C ASP A 262 -3.36 -31.18 -9.56
N ASP A 263 -3.59 -32.50 -9.49
CA ASP A 263 -2.76 -33.53 -10.10
C ASP A 263 -3.40 -34.06 -11.38
N GLU A 264 -3.37 -33.24 -12.42
CA GLU A 264 -3.96 -33.54 -13.73
C GLU A 264 -5.48 -33.75 -13.65
N GLU A 265 -6.14 -33.09 -12.68
CA GLU A 265 -7.58 -33.23 -12.41
C GLU A 265 -8.43 -32.30 -13.26
N PHE A 266 -7.91 -31.12 -13.62
CA PHE A 266 -8.56 -30.18 -14.52
C PHE A 266 -8.11 -30.35 -15.98
N MET A 267 -6.84 -30.69 -16.20
CA MET A 267 -6.25 -30.83 -17.54
C MET A 267 -5.13 -31.88 -17.51
N GLU A 268 -5.19 -32.84 -18.42
CA GLU A 268 -4.18 -33.89 -18.53
C GLU A 268 -2.80 -33.31 -18.83
N GLY A 269 -1.74 -33.90 -18.25
CA GLY A 269 -0.38 -33.44 -18.45
C GLY A 269 -0.02 -32.15 -17.72
N ILE A 270 -0.94 -31.51 -16.98
CA ILE A 270 -0.71 -30.29 -16.21
C ILE A 270 -0.85 -30.53 -14.71
N ARG A 271 0.11 -30.03 -13.94
CA ARG A 271 0.06 -30.06 -12.47
C ARG A 271 0.17 -28.66 -11.89
N CYS A 272 -0.69 -28.37 -10.91
CA CYS A 272 -0.74 -27.06 -10.26
C CYS A 272 -0.53 -27.18 -8.75
N VAL A 273 0.11 -26.17 -8.17
CA VAL A 273 0.16 -25.96 -6.71
C VAL A 273 -0.34 -24.57 -6.38
N SER A 274 -1.24 -24.48 -5.39
CA SER A 274 -2.01 -23.27 -5.13
C SER A 274 -2.18 -23.01 -3.64
N ALA A 275 -2.28 -21.75 -3.24
CA ALA A 275 -2.64 -21.37 -1.88
C ALA A 275 -3.59 -20.19 -1.85
N ALA A 276 -4.52 -20.22 -0.92
CA ALA A 276 -5.54 -19.19 -0.76
C ALA A 276 -4.98 -17.99 0.00
N VAL A 277 -5.28 -16.79 -0.49
CA VAL A 277 -4.91 -15.53 0.15
C VAL A 277 -5.91 -15.22 1.24
N PRO A 278 -5.50 -15.16 2.53
CA PRO A 278 -6.40 -14.86 3.62
C PRO A 278 -7.03 -13.46 3.44
N GLY A 279 -8.35 -13.37 3.58
CA GLY A 279 -9.08 -12.10 3.59
C GLY A 279 -9.71 -11.81 4.94
N GLU A 280 -10.75 -10.99 4.94
CA GLU A 280 -11.48 -10.59 6.13
C GLU A 280 -12.45 -11.69 6.59
N GLY A 281 -12.55 -11.90 7.91
CA GLY A 281 -13.51 -12.86 8.49
C GLY A 281 -13.35 -14.30 7.98
N ASP A 282 -12.11 -14.75 7.78
CA ASP A 282 -11.72 -16.05 7.22
C ASP A 282 -12.22 -16.34 5.79
N VAL A 283 -12.69 -15.34 5.04
CA VAL A 283 -13.05 -15.48 3.63
C VAL A 283 -11.83 -15.18 2.76
N PRO A 284 -11.38 -16.11 1.90
CA PRO A 284 -10.20 -15.86 1.06
C PRO A 284 -10.46 -14.81 -0.03
N LEU A 285 -9.49 -13.92 -0.25
CA LEU A 285 -9.54 -12.88 -1.31
C LEU A 285 -9.35 -13.46 -2.71
N GLY A 286 -8.66 -14.58 -2.80
CA GLY A 286 -8.21 -15.17 -4.04
C GLY A 286 -7.23 -16.30 -3.80
N SER A 287 -6.48 -16.70 -4.82
CA SER A 287 -5.46 -17.75 -4.71
C SER A 287 -4.30 -17.50 -5.66
N PHE A 288 -3.08 -17.73 -5.18
CA PHE A 288 -1.91 -17.87 -6.03
C PHE A 288 -1.82 -19.29 -6.57
N THR A 289 -1.29 -19.45 -7.77
CA THR A 289 -1.07 -20.76 -8.39
C THR A 289 0.20 -20.75 -9.21
N VAL A 290 1.02 -21.80 -9.06
CA VAL A 290 2.11 -22.15 -9.98
C VAL A 290 1.65 -23.34 -10.80
N SER A 291 1.80 -23.26 -12.12
CA SER A 291 1.21 -24.19 -13.09
C SER A 291 2.21 -24.52 -14.19
N GLY A 292 2.41 -25.82 -14.44
CA GLY A 292 3.30 -26.30 -15.48
C GLY A 292 3.07 -27.77 -15.85
N PRO A 293 3.76 -28.27 -16.89
CA PRO A 293 3.66 -29.66 -17.32
C PRO A 293 4.09 -30.64 -16.22
N CYS A 294 3.34 -31.73 -16.06
CA CYS A 294 3.49 -32.69 -14.97
C CYS A 294 4.88 -33.38 -14.92
N TYR A 295 5.61 -33.41 -16.04
CA TYR A 295 6.98 -33.93 -16.12
C TYR A 295 8.03 -32.96 -15.53
N ARG A 296 7.77 -31.63 -15.50
CA ARG A 296 8.63 -30.64 -14.80
C ARG A 296 8.13 -30.30 -13.42
N MET A 297 6.81 -30.23 -13.29
CA MET A 297 6.07 -30.05 -12.04
C MET A 297 5.74 -31.43 -11.45
N THR A 298 6.76 -32.23 -11.09
CA THR A 298 6.54 -33.52 -10.41
C THR A 298 5.81 -33.31 -9.08
N LEU A 299 5.21 -34.37 -8.51
CA LEU A 299 4.57 -34.28 -7.18
C LEU A 299 5.56 -33.80 -6.10
N GLU A 300 6.81 -34.28 -6.15
CA GLU A 300 7.86 -33.82 -5.24
C GLU A 300 8.09 -32.32 -5.38
N ARG A 301 8.23 -31.80 -6.60
CA ARG A 301 8.42 -30.37 -6.84
C ARG A 301 7.20 -29.55 -6.42
N ALA A 302 5.99 -30.06 -6.66
CA ALA A 302 4.76 -29.42 -6.20
C ALA A 302 4.73 -29.31 -4.67
N HIS A 303 5.16 -30.35 -3.95
CA HIS A 303 5.30 -30.31 -2.50
C HIS A 303 6.40 -29.37 -2.01
N GLN A 304 7.52 -29.24 -2.73
CA GLN A 304 8.57 -28.26 -2.44
C GLN A 304 8.10 -26.81 -2.62
N LEU A 305 7.32 -26.53 -3.68
CA LEU A 305 6.80 -25.20 -3.97
C LEU A 305 5.59 -24.81 -3.10
N GLY A 306 4.83 -25.77 -2.59
CA GLY A 306 3.62 -25.53 -1.79
C GLY A 306 3.80 -24.53 -0.64
N PRO A 307 4.80 -24.70 0.26
CA PRO A 307 5.09 -23.75 1.32
C PRO A 307 5.43 -22.32 0.85
N GLU A 308 6.06 -22.20 -0.32
CA GLU A 308 6.42 -20.91 -0.91
C GLU A 308 5.17 -20.19 -1.46
N VAL A 309 4.28 -20.92 -2.13
CA VAL A 309 2.97 -20.39 -2.57
C VAL A 309 2.11 -19.98 -1.37
N ALA A 310 2.11 -20.76 -0.29
CA ALA A 310 1.43 -20.41 0.95
C ALA A 310 2.02 -19.17 1.62
N THR A 311 3.34 -19.01 1.58
CA THR A 311 4.03 -17.82 2.11
C THR A 311 3.69 -16.57 1.31
N ALA A 312 3.73 -16.64 -0.03
CA ALA A 312 3.27 -15.59 -0.92
C ALA A 312 1.82 -15.18 -0.61
N ALA A 313 0.94 -16.16 -0.41
CA ALA A 313 -0.47 -15.91 -0.08
C ALA A 313 -0.65 -15.19 1.26
N ARG A 314 0.09 -15.60 2.31
CA ARG A 314 0.07 -14.92 3.62
C ARG A 314 0.58 -13.49 3.53
N ARG A 315 1.70 -13.25 2.83
CA ARG A 315 2.29 -11.92 2.65
C ARG A 315 1.32 -10.96 1.95
N LEU A 316 0.66 -11.40 0.88
CA LEU A 316 -0.37 -10.58 0.24
C LEU A 316 -1.55 -10.32 1.18
N GLY A 317 -2.02 -11.34 1.91
CA GLY A 317 -3.09 -11.16 2.89
C GLY A 317 -2.73 -10.14 3.98
N GLU A 318 -1.48 -10.11 4.44
CA GLU A 318 -0.99 -9.08 5.36
C GLU A 318 -0.94 -7.69 4.72
N VAL A 319 -0.43 -7.57 3.49
CA VAL A 319 -0.38 -6.30 2.76
C VAL A 319 -1.79 -5.75 2.56
N VAL A 320 -2.75 -6.60 2.19
CA VAL A 320 -4.15 -6.19 2.05
C VAL A 320 -4.75 -5.80 3.39
N ARG A 321 -4.51 -6.53 4.48
CA ARG A 321 -4.93 -6.11 5.83
C ARG A 321 -4.36 -4.75 6.23
N ARG A 322 -3.09 -4.46 5.88
CA ARG A 322 -2.45 -3.14 6.09
C ARG A 322 -3.13 -2.02 5.29
N HIS A 323 -3.67 -2.31 4.10
CA HIS A 323 -4.31 -1.32 3.22
C HIS A 323 -5.84 -1.25 3.37
N GLY A 324 -6.48 -2.27 3.95
CA GLY A 324 -7.93 -2.46 3.98
C GLY A 324 -8.50 -2.91 5.33
N GLY A 325 -7.79 -2.72 6.44
CA GLY A 325 -8.28 -3.08 7.76
C GLY A 325 -9.65 -2.47 8.10
N THR A 326 -10.58 -3.32 8.53
CA THR A 326 -11.87 -2.97 9.11
C THR A 326 -11.67 -1.99 10.26
N ARG A 327 -12.38 -0.87 10.19
CA ARG A 327 -12.20 0.25 11.11
C ARG A 327 -13.22 0.22 12.23
N PRO A 328 -12.83 0.33 13.50
CA PRO A 328 -13.68 0.95 14.50
C PRO A 328 -13.76 2.45 14.16
N ARG A 329 -14.84 2.85 13.47
CA ARG A 329 -15.15 4.26 13.15
C ARG A 329 -15.78 5.00 14.33
N ALA A 330 -16.08 4.29 15.40
CA ALA A 330 -16.82 4.78 16.54
C ALA A 330 -16.14 4.37 17.85
N ARG A 331 -16.28 5.21 18.86
CA ARG A 331 -16.00 4.91 20.26
C ARG A 331 -16.76 3.62 20.69
N PRO A 332 -16.38 2.97 21.81
CA PRO A 332 -17.10 1.84 22.40
C PRO A 332 -18.58 2.14 22.70
N ASP A 333 -18.92 3.43 22.87
CA ASP A 333 -20.30 3.94 23.04
C ASP A 333 -21.00 4.30 21.71
N GLY A 334 -20.35 4.11 20.56
CA GLY A 334 -20.86 4.45 19.24
C GLY A 334 -20.63 5.90 18.78
N GLY A 335 -20.06 6.79 19.61
CA GLY A 335 -19.88 8.21 19.30
C GLY A 335 -18.63 8.55 18.47
N PRO A 336 -18.57 9.73 17.83
CA PRO A 336 -17.39 10.21 17.09
C PRO A 336 -16.27 10.68 18.02
N VAL A 337 -14.99 10.50 17.65
CA VAL A 337 -13.85 11.07 18.40
C VAL A 337 -13.90 12.61 18.30
N PRO A 338 -13.85 13.37 19.41
CA PRO A 338 -13.99 14.82 19.37
C PRO A 338 -12.78 15.50 18.73
N LEU A 339 -13.03 16.64 18.09
CA LEU A 339 -12.02 17.47 17.44
C LEU A 339 -11.70 18.68 18.31
N ALA A 340 -10.41 18.86 18.64
CA ALA A 340 -9.90 20.09 19.22
C ALA A 340 -9.77 21.22 18.19
N SER A 341 -9.59 20.85 16.93
CA SER A 341 -9.54 21.80 15.82
C SER A 341 -9.89 21.10 14.52
N ASN A 342 -10.81 21.69 13.76
CA ASN A 342 -11.07 21.29 12.38
C ASN A 342 -9.85 21.69 11.54
N GLY A 343 -9.08 20.70 11.10
CA GLY A 343 -7.77 20.99 10.52
C GLY A 343 -7.74 20.91 9.00
N ARG A 344 -6.90 21.79 8.46
CA ARG A 344 -6.51 21.87 7.05
C ARG A 344 -5.10 21.32 6.85
N SER A 345 -4.51 20.68 7.87
CA SER A 345 -3.10 20.39 7.84
C SER A 345 -2.79 19.32 6.79
N PHE A 346 -1.75 19.54 5.99
CA PHE A 346 -1.25 18.47 5.12
C PHE A 346 -0.53 17.41 5.96
N LEU A 347 0.30 17.86 6.90
CA LEU A 347 1.00 17.01 7.87
C LEU A 347 1.15 17.76 9.20
N GLY A 348 0.20 17.57 10.12
CA GLY A 348 0.27 18.15 11.47
C GLY A 348 1.28 17.41 12.34
N LYS A 349 2.28 18.08 12.90
CA LYS A 349 3.34 17.48 13.75
C LYS A 349 3.51 18.26 15.05
N SER A 350 4.16 17.59 16.01
CA SER A 350 4.71 18.20 17.22
C SER A 350 3.72 19.14 17.94
N PRO A 351 2.53 18.65 18.31
CA PRO A 351 1.60 19.49 19.06
C PRO A 351 2.20 19.88 20.42
N SER A 352 1.88 21.08 20.88
CA SER A 352 2.36 21.65 22.12
C SER A 352 1.25 22.45 22.80
N TRP A 353 1.04 22.20 24.09
CA TRP A 353 0.05 22.91 24.90
C TRP A 353 0.69 24.13 25.58
N ASP A 354 0.06 25.31 25.44
CA ASP A 354 0.38 26.52 26.18
C ASP A 354 -0.63 26.73 27.31
N ALA A 355 -0.28 26.25 28.51
CA ALA A 355 -1.15 26.31 29.68
C ALA A 355 -1.54 27.75 30.07
N ALA A 356 -0.66 28.73 29.85
CA ALA A 356 -0.95 30.11 30.24
C ALA A 356 -2.04 30.76 29.38
N THR A 357 -2.23 30.29 28.15
CA THR A 357 -3.23 30.85 27.21
C THR A 357 -4.35 29.88 26.89
N GLY A 358 -4.32 28.65 27.42
CA GLY A 358 -5.26 27.59 27.07
C GLY A 358 -5.24 27.27 25.56
N SER A 359 -4.09 27.42 24.91
CA SER A 359 -3.96 27.28 23.47
C SER A 359 -3.17 26.04 23.09
N LEU A 360 -3.62 25.38 22.04
CA LEU A 360 -2.88 24.31 21.38
C LEU A 360 -2.14 24.87 20.17
N LEU A 361 -0.86 24.55 20.06
CA LEU A 361 -0.02 24.84 18.92
C LEU A 361 0.39 23.54 18.23
N TRP A 362 0.57 23.56 16.91
CA TRP A 362 1.18 22.45 16.17
C TRP A 362 1.78 22.95 14.88
N LEU A 363 2.69 22.16 14.32
CA LEU A 363 3.35 22.47 13.06
C LEU A 363 2.57 21.85 11.89
N ASP A 364 2.26 22.60 10.83
CA ASP A 364 2.01 21.97 9.53
C ASP A 364 3.33 21.94 8.77
N ALA A 365 3.90 20.75 8.61
CA ALA A 365 5.21 20.60 8.02
C ALA A 365 5.24 20.97 6.53
N LEU A 366 4.11 20.83 5.82
CA LEU A 366 4.06 20.93 4.35
C LEU A 366 3.31 22.17 3.85
N ALA A 367 2.41 22.73 4.64
CA ALA A 367 2.07 24.14 4.56
C ALA A 367 2.85 24.89 5.65
N PRO A 368 4.18 25.06 5.47
CA PRO A 368 5.14 25.32 6.55
C PRO A 368 4.72 26.50 7.42
N GLY A 369 4.26 26.17 8.62
CA GLY A 369 3.80 27.16 9.59
C GLY A 369 3.37 26.55 10.91
N ILE A 370 3.30 27.41 11.92
CA ILE A 370 2.76 27.06 13.23
C ILE A 370 1.29 27.43 13.22
N MET A 371 0.46 26.44 13.47
CA MET A 371 -0.96 26.59 13.69
C MET A 371 -1.21 26.82 15.18
N ARG A 372 -2.20 27.66 15.49
CA ARG A 372 -2.67 27.90 16.86
C ARG A 372 -4.18 27.78 16.92
N SER A 373 -4.69 27.15 17.97
CA SER A 373 -6.12 27.09 18.27
C SER A 373 -6.32 27.32 19.77
N ARG A 374 -7.20 28.27 20.12
CA ARG A 374 -7.69 28.39 21.51
C ARG A 374 -8.74 27.31 21.69
N VAL A 375 -8.46 26.36 22.58
CA VAL A 375 -9.39 25.28 22.86
C VAL A 375 -10.46 25.82 23.80
N ALA A 376 -11.62 26.18 23.26
CA ALA A 376 -12.78 26.58 24.03
C ALA A 376 -13.67 25.36 24.37
N GLU A 377 -14.34 25.42 25.52
CA GLU A 377 -15.37 24.48 25.97
C GLU A 377 -16.50 24.23 24.93
N PRO A 378 -17.27 23.13 25.05
CA PRO A 378 -17.30 22.04 24.05
C PRO A 378 -18.35 22.12 22.92
N MET A 379 -18.83 23.30 22.50
CA MET A 379 -19.96 23.35 21.55
C MET A 379 -19.60 23.46 20.05
N ALA A 380 -18.36 23.75 19.68
CA ALA A 380 -17.88 23.67 18.28
C ALA A 380 -16.35 23.62 18.21
N ALA A 381 -15.79 22.77 17.35
CA ALA A 381 -14.34 22.72 17.14
C ALA A 381 -13.83 24.11 16.66
N PRO A 382 -12.97 24.80 17.44
CA PRO A 382 -12.52 26.14 17.10
C PRO A 382 -11.75 26.17 15.78
N ARG A 383 -11.85 27.28 15.04
CA ARG A 383 -11.04 27.52 13.85
C ARG A 383 -9.60 27.79 14.29
N SER A 384 -8.65 27.03 13.75
CA SER A 384 -7.23 27.32 13.89
C SER A 384 -6.80 28.53 13.07
N GLU A 385 -5.84 29.29 13.56
CA GLU A 385 -5.13 30.34 12.82
C GLU A 385 -3.68 29.94 12.55
N VAL A 386 -3.04 30.64 11.60
CA VAL A 386 -1.60 30.50 11.36
C VAL A 386 -0.89 31.55 12.21
N MET A 387 -0.17 31.09 13.22
CA MET A 387 0.63 31.93 14.10
C MET A 387 1.92 32.40 13.42
N ALA A 388 2.65 31.50 12.77
CA ALA A 388 3.89 31.82 12.05
C ALA A 388 3.98 31.04 10.73
N ARG A 389 4.70 31.57 9.74
CA ARG A 389 4.92 30.93 8.43
C ARG A 389 6.42 30.81 8.15
N PHE A 390 6.80 29.75 7.44
CA PHE A 390 8.17 29.52 7.00
C PHE A 390 8.23 29.32 5.49
N THR A 391 9.42 29.53 4.91
CA THR A 391 9.66 29.42 3.46
C THR A 391 10.14 28.04 3.03
N SER A 392 10.30 27.11 3.97
CA SER A 392 10.68 25.71 3.76
C SER A 392 9.96 24.82 4.74
N PRO A 393 9.82 23.50 4.45
CA PRO A 393 9.24 22.54 5.36
C PRO A 393 9.81 22.68 6.77
N ALA A 394 8.90 22.67 7.74
CA ALA A 394 9.24 22.73 9.15
C ALA A 394 9.07 21.33 9.74
N MET A 395 10.14 20.80 10.33
CA MET A 395 10.23 19.38 10.68
C MET A 395 10.04 19.10 12.17
N ALA A 396 10.38 20.06 13.02
CA ALA A 396 10.28 19.94 14.47
C ALA A 396 9.82 21.24 15.14
N LEU A 397 9.02 21.09 16.19
CA LEU A 397 8.55 22.14 17.08
C LEU A 397 8.64 21.60 18.52
N THR A 398 9.20 22.34 19.46
CA THR A 398 9.14 22.01 20.89
C THR A 398 9.02 23.26 21.73
N SER A 399 8.22 23.23 22.79
CA SER A 399 8.22 24.30 23.80
C SER A 399 9.60 24.34 24.45
N ILE A 400 10.11 25.54 24.71
CA ILE A 400 11.37 25.79 25.44
C ILE A 400 11.12 26.62 26.71
N GLY A 401 9.87 26.71 27.15
CA GLY A 401 9.45 27.51 28.31
C GLY A 401 9.14 28.97 27.98
N ASP A 402 8.54 29.67 28.95
CA ASP A 402 8.24 31.11 28.91
C ASP A 402 7.43 31.57 27.68
N GLY A 403 6.56 30.72 27.15
CA GLY A 403 5.77 31.03 25.95
C GLY A 403 6.63 31.14 24.68
N ARG A 404 7.74 30.41 24.62
CA ARG A 404 8.61 30.31 23.45
C ARG A 404 8.71 28.87 22.98
N TRP A 405 8.91 28.71 21.67
CA TRP A 405 9.11 27.43 21.02
C TRP A 405 10.37 27.45 20.16
N PHE A 406 11.10 26.35 20.15
CA PHE A 406 12.13 26.08 19.15
C PHE A 406 11.48 25.48 17.90
N VAL A 407 11.93 25.93 16.73
CA VAL A 407 11.50 25.43 15.42
C VAL A 407 12.71 25.09 14.57
N ALA A 408 12.71 23.90 13.97
CA ALA A 408 13.66 23.54 12.94
C ALA A 408 12.96 23.37 11.59
N THR A 409 13.48 24.06 10.58
CA THR A 409 13.09 23.94 9.18
C THR A 409 14.25 23.38 8.36
N GLU A 410 13.99 22.94 7.13
CA GLU A 410 15.07 22.46 6.25
C GLU A 410 16.17 23.51 5.98
N LYS A 411 15.87 24.80 6.16
CA LYS A 411 16.80 25.90 5.84
C LYS A 411 17.33 26.66 7.05
N GLY A 412 16.82 26.40 8.25
CA GLY A 412 17.22 27.14 9.44
C GLY A 412 16.52 26.69 10.72
N ALA A 413 17.07 27.10 11.85
CA ALA A 413 16.49 26.89 13.17
C ALA A 413 16.35 28.24 13.90
N MET A 414 15.23 28.41 14.60
CA MET A 414 14.84 29.67 15.23
C MET A 414 14.00 29.41 16.48
N THR A 415 13.82 30.45 17.27
CA THR A 415 12.80 30.49 18.32
C THR A 415 11.64 31.38 17.88
N VAL A 416 10.45 31.07 18.38
CA VAL A 416 9.22 31.83 18.15
C VAL A 416 8.53 32.07 19.48
N ASP A 417 8.08 33.29 19.73
CA ASP A 417 7.30 33.64 20.93
C ASP A 417 5.79 33.70 20.65
N ARG A 418 4.96 33.92 21.69
CA ARG A 418 3.49 33.99 21.59
C ARG A 418 2.98 35.04 20.61
N GLU A 419 3.75 36.10 20.37
CA GLU A 419 3.45 37.18 19.43
C GLU A 419 3.96 36.88 18.01
N ALA A 420 4.40 35.64 17.77
CA ALA A 420 4.93 35.15 16.51
C ALA A 420 6.21 35.86 16.05
N ARG A 421 6.98 36.47 16.97
CA ARG A 421 8.28 37.04 16.63
C ARG A 421 9.30 35.91 16.51
N LEU A 422 9.99 35.88 15.37
CA LEU A 422 11.03 34.90 15.07
C LEU A 422 12.39 35.45 15.46
N THR A 423 13.21 34.63 16.12
CA THR A 423 14.61 34.94 16.44
C THR A 423 15.47 33.76 16.01
N ASP A 424 16.34 33.97 15.03
CA ASP A 424 17.25 32.94 14.52
C ASP A 424 18.19 32.42 15.61
N LEU A 425 18.53 31.14 15.56
CA LEU A 425 19.52 30.55 16.44
C LEU A 425 20.91 31.12 16.14
N SER A 426 21.67 31.47 17.18
CA SER A 426 23.07 31.89 17.08
C SER A 426 23.93 31.03 18.02
N PRO A 427 24.94 30.30 17.50
CA PRO A 427 25.29 30.15 16.08
C PRO A 427 24.22 29.39 15.27
N PRO A 428 24.15 29.57 13.93
CA PRO A 428 23.21 28.81 13.10
C PRO A 428 23.61 27.33 13.02
N LEU A 429 22.60 26.46 12.92
CA LEU A 429 22.85 25.02 12.75
C LEU A 429 23.44 24.70 11.36
N PRO A 430 24.34 23.71 11.24
CA PRO A 430 24.91 23.31 9.96
C PRO A 430 23.83 22.84 8.96
N PRO A 431 23.88 23.24 7.67
CA PRO A 431 22.91 22.83 6.66
C PRO A 431 22.74 21.31 6.51
N GLY A 432 23.83 20.56 6.65
CA GLY A 432 23.79 19.09 6.60
C GLY A 432 23.00 18.47 7.76
N LEU A 433 23.01 19.11 8.94
CA LEU A 433 22.22 18.70 10.09
C LEU A 433 20.75 19.06 9.89
N LEU A 434 20.46 20.31 9.48
CA LEU A 434 19.10 20.83 9.25
C LEU A 434 18.29 19.94 8.31
N ALA A 435 18.92 19.47 7.22
CA ALA A 435 18.29 18.58 6.24
C ALA A 435 17.91 17.19 6.80
N GLY A 436 18.44 16.80 7.96
CA GLY A 436 18.17 15.53 8.62
C GLY A 436 17.28 15.62 9.85
N ILE A 437 16.97 16.80 10.37
CA ILE A 437 16.14 16.94 11.58
C ILE A 437 14.72 16.40 11.29
N THR A 438 14.26 15.50 12.16
CA THR A 438 12.95 14.83 12.05
C THR A 438 12.01 15.15 13.21
N CYS A 439 12.59 15.44 14.38
CA CYS A 439 11.90 15.71 15.63
C CYS A 439 12.85 16.45 16.59
N ALA A 440 12.28 17.06 17.63
CA ALA A 440 13.02 17.73 18.69
C ALA A 440 12.22 17.67 20.00
N CYS A 441 12.91 17.67 21.13
CA CYS A 441 12.31 17.86 22.44
C CYS A 441 13.18 18.75 23.32
N HIS A 442 12.58 19.39 24.32
CA HIS A 442 13.29 20.16 25.33
C HIS A 442 13.50 19.30 26.57
N GLY A 443 14.75 19.17 27.00
CA GLY A 443 15.10 18.42 28.20
C GLY A 443 14.88 19.24 29.46
N PRO A 444 14.66 18.60 30.62
CA PRO A 444 14.60 19.29 31.92
C PRO A 444 15.95 19.93 32.31
N ASP A 445 17.02 19.62 31.57
CA ASP A 445 18.32 20.26 31.66
C ASP A 445 18.42 21.61 30.94
N GLY A 446 17.31 22.06 30.35
CA GLY A 446 17.23 23.30 29.59
C GLY A 446 17.76 23.18 28.17
N GLN A 447 18.28 22.01 27.76
CA GLN A 447 18.88 21.82 26.44
C GLN A 447 17.86 21.31 25.42
N ILE A 448 18.09 21.65 24.16
CA ILE A 448 17.29 21.15 23.04
C ILE A 448 17.95 19.88 22.51
N TRP A 449 17.16 18.82 22.42
CA TRP A 449 17.55 17.55 21.82
C TRP A 449 16.91 17.44 20.43
N LEU A 450 17.67 16.91 19.48
CA LEU A 450 17.28 16.75 18.08
C LEU A 450 17.40 15.28 17.68
N GLY A 451 16.36 14.74 17.07
CA GLY A 451 16.42 13.47 16.35
C GLY A 451 16.74 13.72 14.88
N VAL A 452 17.84 13.14 14.41
CA VAL A 452 18.34 13.34 13.05
C VAL A 452 18.32 12.00 12.31
N GLY A 453 17.73 11.98 11.12
CA GLY A 453 17.68 10.83 10.24
C GLY A 453 18.83 10.80 9.21
N GLU A 454 18.80 9.82 8.32
CA GLU A 454 19.74 9.76 7.20
C GLU A 454 19.54 10.91 6.23
N THR A 455 20.63 11.54 5.82
CA THR A 455 20.64 12.57 4.77
C THR A 455 21.38 12.07 3.53
N SER A 456 21.31 12.82 2.45
CA SER A 456 22.08 12.54 1.22
C SER A 456 23.58 12.81 1.37
N ALA A 457 24.04 13.30 2.52
CA ALA A 457 25.46 13.51 2.77
C ALA A 457 26.18 12.14 2.93
N PRO A 458 27.37 11.96 2.34
CA PRO A 458 28.17 10.76 2.56
C PRO A 458 28.43 10.58 4.06
N GLN A 459 28.18 9.37 4.58
CA GLN A 459 28.37 9.00 6.00
C GLN A 459 27.32 9.55 6.99
N SER A 460 26.23 10.16 6.52
CA SER A 460 25.12 10.56 7.40
C SER A 460 24.48 9.32 8.04
N ARG A 461 24.60 9.20 9.36
CA ARG A 461 23.91 8.16 10.15
C ARG A 461 22.79 8.77 10.98
N PRO A 462 21.71 8.04 11.26
CA PRO A 462 20.71 8.46 12.23
C PRO A 462 21.35 8.67 13.59
N GLY A 463 20.86 9.65 14.35
CA GLY A 463 21.42 9.92 15.68
C GLY A 463 20.60 10.91 16.50
N LEU A 464 20.94 10.97 17.78
CA LEU A 464 20.49 12.00 18.70
C LEU A 464 21.58 13.05 18.87
N TYR A 465 21.18 14.31 18.72
CA TYR A 465 22.05 15.45 18.94
C TYR A 465 21.50 16.29 20.10
N ARG A 466 22.39 16.88 20.88
CA ARG A 466 22.06 17.88 21.89
C ARG A 466 22.68 19.21 21.50
N LEU A 467 21.90 20.28 21.61
CA LEU A 467 22.45 21.63 21.46
C LEU A 467 23.11 22.03 22.78
N ILE A 468 24.43 22.22 22.79
CA ILE A 468 25.22 22.67 23.94
C ILE A 468 25.78 24.04 23.57
N ASP A 469 25.43 25.07 24.34
CA ASP A 469 25.78 26.47 24.05
C ASP A 469 25.41 26.90 22.60
N GLY A 470 24.28 26.37 22.10
CA GLY A 470 23.78 26.60 20.75
C GLY A 470 24.44 25.77 19.64
N ALA A 471 25.53 25.04 19.94
CA ALA A 471 26.21 24.17 18.99
C ALA A 471 25.70 22.71 19.07
N PRO A 472 25.47 22.02 17.94
CA PRO A 472 25.02 20.64 17.95
C PRO A 472 26.16 19.66 18.27
N ALA A 473 25.97 18.83 19.29
CA ALA A 473 26.85 17.72 19.66
C ALA A 473 26.12 16.39 19.43
N LEU A 474 26.75 15.44 18.73
CA LEU A 474 26.23 14.08 18.58
C LEU A 474 26.38 13.33 19.92
N GLU A 475 25.27 12.83 20.46
CA GLU A 475 25.25 12.07 21.72
C GLU A 475 25.31 10.57 21.45
N VAL A 476 24.56 10.08 20.46
CA VAL A 476 24.55 8.66 20.09
C VAL A 476 24.06 8.44 18.65
N GLU A 477 24.64 7.46 17.97
CA GLU A 477 24.12 6.96 16.69
C GLU A 477 22.94 5.99 16.94
N LEU A 478 21.89 6.10 16.14
CA LEU A 478 20.71 5.27 16.23
C LEU A 478 20.71 4.19 15.14
N PRO A 479 20.08 3.02 15.39
CA PRO A 479 19.99 1.96 14.39
C PRO A 479 19.06 2.31 13.22
N ALA A 480 18.18 3.30 13.38
CA ALA A 480 17.26 3.79 12.35
C ALA A 480 16.91 5.27 12.60
N ALA A 481 16.33 5.91 11.60
CA ALA A 481 15.87 7.29 11.71
C ALA A 481 14.78 7.44 12.80
N PRO A 482 14.95 8.35 13.77
CA PRO A 482 13.92 8.65 14.75
C PRO A 482 12.73 9.33 14.06
N THR A 483 11.51 9.01 14.51
CA THR A 483 10.29 9.73 14.11
C THR A 483 9.87 10.74 15.16
N ASP A 484 10.15 10.43 16.43
CA ASP A 484 9.91 11.30 17.56
C ASP A 484 10.82 10.96 18.75
N ILE A 485 11.05 11.95 19.61
CA ILE A 485 11.85 11.82 20.84
C ILE A 485 11.17 12.56 21.98
N LEU A 486 11.34 12.07 23.20
CA LEU A 486 10.88 12.76 24.41
C LEU A 486 11.75 12.40 25.61
N ILE A 487 11.79 13.29 26.60
CA ILE A 487 12.45 13.05 27.89
C ILE A 487 11.39 13.12 28.98
N ASP A 488 11.45 12.20 29.95
CA ASP A 488 10.54 12.23 31.10
C ASP A 488 10.81 13.43 32.01
N ALA A 489 9.79 13.89 32.75
CA ALA A 489 9.91 15.10 33.57
C ALA A 489 11.08 15.05 34.59
N PRO A 490 11.39 13.90 35.23
CA PRO A 490 12.57 13.78 36.09
C PRO A 490 13.92 13.81 35.37
N GLY A 491 13.95 13.72 34.03
CA GLY A 491 15.18 13.69 33.24
C GLY A 491 15.97 12.39 33.40
N ARG A 492 15.29 11.27 33.67
CA ARG A 492 15.90 9.95 33.87
C ARG A 492 15.84 9.08 32.62
N HIS A 493 14.91 9.34 31.72
CA HIS A 493 14.72 8.51 30.53
C HIS A 493 14.47 9.35 29.28
N LEU A 494 15.17 9.02 28.20
CA LEU A 494 14.89 9.51 26.86
C LEU A 494 14.28 8.38 26.03
N TYR A 495 13.06 8.57 25.53
CA TYR A 495 12.38 7.61 24.65
C TYR A 495 12.52 8.05 23.19
N VAL A 496 12.66 7.07 22.29
CA VAL A 496 12.77 7.29 20.85
C VAL A 496 11.82 6.34 20.12
N ALA A 497 11.00 6.89 19.23
CA ALA A 497 10.25 6.11 18.25
C ALA A 497 11.09 5.99 16.98
N LEU A 498 11.26 4.78 16.46
CA LEU A 498 12.04 4.51 15.25
C LEU A 498 11.12 4.18 14.06
N ARG A 499 11.45 4.73 12.89
CA ARG A 499 10.63 4.53 11.67
C ARG A 499 10.66 3.10 11.14
N GLU A 500 11.81 2.45 11.21
CA GLU A 500 12.06 1.11 10.69
C GLU A 500 12.18 0.11 11.86
N ALA A 501 11.77 -1.15 11.63
CA ALA A 501 11.58 -2.21 12.64
C ALA A 501 10.40 -2.06 13.63
N GLY A 502 9.72 -0.92 13.67
CA GLY A 502 8.58 -0.71 14.58
C GLY A 502 8.98 -0.56 16.04
N ASP A 503 10.26 -0.24 16.30
CA ASP A 503 10.84 -0.23 17.64
C ASP A 503 10.60 1.08 18.37
N ILE A 504 10.33 0.94 19.67
CA ILE A 504 10.36 2.02 20.65
C ILE A 504 11.49 1.67 21.60
N ILE A 505 12.48 2.55 21.68
CA ILE A 505 13.66 2.35 22.52
C ILE A 505 13.74 3.45 23.58
N ARG A 506 14.52 3.17 24.62
CA ARG A 506 14.76 4.10 25.72
C ARG A 506 16.23 4.11 26.11
N PHE A 507 16.75 5.28 26.44
CA PHE A 507 18.02 5.46 27.12
C PHE A 507 17.79 5.87 28.57
N VAL A 508 18.56 5.26 29.49
CA VAL A 508 18.67 5.77 30.86
C VAL A 508 19.64 6.96 30.87
N ILE A 509 19.22 8.09 31.42
CA ILE A 509 20.03 9.30 31.54
C ILE A 509 20.77 9.24 32.89
N GLY A 510 22.10 9.18 32.82
CA GLY A 510 22.97 9.11 33.99
C GLY A 510 23.43 10.48 34.50
N PRO A 511 24.30 10.51 35.52
CA PRO A 511 24.87 11.74 36.07
C PRO A 511 25.53 12.62 34.99
N GLY A 512 25.26 13.93 35.03
CA GLY A 512 25.73 14.88 34.02
C GLY A 512 24.98 14.82 32.69
N ASN A 513 23.75 14.29 32.69
CA ASN A 513 22.85 14.16 31.53
C ASN A 513 23.44 13.37 30.36
N ARG A 514 24.25 12.37 30.66
CA ARG A 514 24.84 11.48 29.65
C ARG A 514 23.91 10.31 29.37
N LEU A 515 23.73 9.99 28.09
CA LEU A 515 22.97 8.80 27.68
C LEU A 515 23.74 7.54 28.08
N GLY A 516 23.07 6.69 28.85
CA GLY A 516 23.56 5.41 29.32
C GLY A 516 23.05 4.25 28.49
N ARG A 517 22.56 3.21 29.17
CA ARG A 517 22.12 1.96 28.54
C ARG A 517 20.92 2.18 27.61
N LEU A 518 21.01 1.62 26.41
CA LEU A 518 19.91 1.46 25.46
C LEU A 518 19.06 0.24 25.83
N GLU A 519 17.74 0.41 25.85
CA GLU A 519 16.75 -0.63 26.15
C GLU A 519 15.66 -0.63 25.08
N LEU A 520 15.26 -1.81 24.61
CA LEU A 520 14.04 -1.97 23.80
C LEU A 520 12.83 -1.93 24.75
N VAL A 521 11.97 -0.92 24.58
CA VAL A 521 10.72 -0.81 25.35
C VAL A 521 9.67 -1.72 24.72
N ALA A 522 9.43 -1.57 23.42
CA ALA A 522 8.46 -2.40 22.72
C ALA A 522 8.75 -2.44 21.21
N ARG A 523 8.27 -3.50 20.56
CA ARG A 523 8.18 -3.59 19.11
C ARG A 523 6.71 -3.60 18.72
N VAL A 524 6.30 -2.59 17.95
CA VAL A 524 4.95 -2.53 17.37
C VAL A 524 4.92 -3.44 16.15
N ASP A 525 4.00 -4.40 16.16
CA ASP A 525 3.75 -5.25 15.00
C ASP A 525 3.38 -4.39 13.78
N ALA A 526 3.97 -4.69 12.62
CA ALA A 526 3.73 -3.95 11.38
C ALA A 526 2.25 -3.96 10.93
N LEU A 527 1.43 -4.88 11.45
CA LEU A 527 -0.03 -4.90 11.28
C LEU A 527 -0.73 -3.73 11.96
N HIS A 528 -0.18 -3.20 13.06
CA HIS A 528 -0.78 -2.11 13.84
C HIS A 528 -0.32 -0.72 13.39
N GLY A 529 0.56 -0.63 12.38
CA GLY A 529 1.14 0.62 11.89
C GLY A 529 2.59 0.81 12.34
N ARG A 530 3.11 2.04 12.19
CA ARG A 530 4.50 2.38 12.52
C ARG A 530 4.58 3.47 13.58
N PRO A 531 5.44 3.35 14.62
CA PRO A 531 5.64 4.40 15.62
C PRO A 531 5.99 5.74 14.97
N MET A 532 5.19 6.77 15.24
CA MET A 532 5.30 8.09 14.61
C MET A 532 5.52 9.22 15.62
N ALA A 533 4.84 9.17 16.75
CA ALA A 533 4.93 10.18 17.80
C ALA A 533 4.69 9.55 19.16
N LEU A 534 5.20 10.20 20.20
CA LEU A 534 5.17 9.70 21.56
C LEU A 534 4.63 10.75 22.54
N ALA A 535 3.97 10.30 23.61
CA ALA A 535 3.62 11.15 24.75
C ALA A 535 3.62 10.34 26.06
N LEU A 536 3.98 10.97 27.17
CA LEU A 536 3.95 10.33 28.48
C LEU A 536 2.68 10.69 29.24
N GLU A 537 2.00 9.68 29.74
CA GLU A 537 0.96 9.81 30.75
C GLU A 537 1.56 9.38 32.09
N GLU A 538 1.87 10.37 32.93
CA GLU A 538 2.44 10.12 34.26
C GLU A 538 1.46 9.33 35.14
N PRO A 539 1.96 8.44 36.02
CA PRO A 539 3.37 8.09 36.21
C PRO A 539 3.91 7.00 35.27
N ASP A 540 3.03 6.20 34.66
CA ASP A 540 3.38 4.83 34.28
C ASP A 540 3.26 4.50 32.79
N HIS A 541 2.64 5.36 31.98
CA HIS A 541 2.22 4.97 30.63
C HIS A 541 2.89 5.81 29.54
N LEU A 542 3.12 5.15 28.41
CA LEU A 542 3.60 5.72 27.17
C LEU A 542 2.50 5.57 26.13
N TRP A 543 2.26 6.65 25.40
CA TRP A 543 1.35 6.71 24.26
C TRP A 543 2.14 6.83 22.97
N VAL A 544 1.68 6.16 21.92
CA VAL A 544 2.35 6.07 20.63
C VAL A 544 1.34 6.29 19.51
N ALA A 545 1.56 7.25 18.63
CA ALA A 545 0.79 7.39 17.40
C ALA A 545 1.32 6.40 16.35
N LEU A 546 0.41 5.67 15.70
CA LEU A 546 0.77 4.66 14.71
C LEU A 546 0.42 5.12 13.29
N TRP A 547 1.43 5.47 12.51
CA TRP A 547 1.27 5.85 11.11
C TRP A 547 0.76 4.67 10.27
N ASP A 548 -0.28 4.93 9.47
CA ASP A 548 -1.06 3.93 8.71
C ASP A 548 -1.71 2.85 9.61
N GLY A 549 -1.71 3.06 10.93
CA GLY A 549 -2.22 2.12 11.92
C GLY A 549 -3.66 2.36 12.36
N TRP A 550 -4.27 3.47 11.93
CA TRP A 550 -5.63 3.86 12.37
C TRP A 550 -5.81 3.91 13.88
N SER A 551 -4.73 4.10 14.64
CA SER A 551 -4.77 3.89 16.08
C SER A 551 -3.62 4.58 16.82
N LEU A 552 -3.79 4.67 18.13
CA LEU A 552 -2.74 4.90 19.10
C LEU A 552 -2.45 3.59 19.82
N ALA A 553 -1.20 3.35 20.20
CA ALA A 553 -0.88 2.36 21.22
C ALA A 553 -0.67 3.04 22.57
N ARG A 554 -1.18 2.42 23.63
CA ARG A 554 -0.86 2.75 25.02
C ARG A 554 -0.21 1.53 25.66
N LEU A 555 0.91 1.73 26.31
CA LEU A 555 1.66 0.67 26.98
C LEU A 555 2.25 1.20 28.28
N ARG A 556 2.62 0.31 29.20
CA ARG A 556 3.43 0.67 30.36
C ARG A 556 4.84 1.07 29.92
N ARG A 557 5.53 1.90 30.71
CA ARG A 557 6.90 2.36 30.43
C ARG A 557 7.93 1.24 30.33
N ASP A 558 7.62 0.03 30.79
CA ASP A 558 8.46 -1.16 30.66
C ASP A 558 8.17 -2.00 29.39
N GLY A 559 7.20 -1.59 28.56
CA GLY A 559 6.80 -2.32 27.36
C GLY A 559 5.52 -3.14 27.49
N SER A 560 5.07 -3.41 28.71
CA SER A 560 3.95 -4.33 28.97
C SER A 560 2.57 -3.69 28.79
N ASP A 561 1.52 -4.53 28.74
CA ASP A 561 0.11 -4.13 28.62
C ASP A 561 -0.16 -3.18 27.44
N MET A 562 0.38 -3.50 26.26
CA MET A 562 0.11 -2.75 25.04
C MET A 562 -1.36 -2.92 24.61
N ARG A 563 -2.08 -1.81 24.54
CA ARG A 563 -3.47 -1.72 24.08
C ARG A 563 -3.58 -0.74 22.93
N LEU A 564 -4.46 -1.05 21.98
CA LEU A 564 -4.70 -0.20 20.82
C LEU A 564 -6.00 0.57 20.98
N LEU A 565 -5.95 1.86 20.64
CA LEU A 565 -7.09 2.77 20.61
C LEU A 565 -7.29 3.25 19.18
N SER A 566 -8.38 2.85 18.54
CA SER A 566 -8.66 3.22 17.15
C SER A 566 -9.03 4.69 17.00
N LEU A 567 -8.59 5.29 15.89
CA LEU A 567 -8.87 6.66 15.48
C LEU A 567 -9.55 6.68 14.12
N PRO A 568 -10.39 7.69 13.83
CA PRO A 568 -11.06 7.85 12.54
C PRO A 568 -10.12 8.40 11.45
N VAL A 569 -8.80 8.26 11.62
CA VAL A 569 -7.77 8.72 10.69
C VAL A 569 -6.66 7.68 10.55
N PRO A 570 -6.14 7.46 9.33
CA PRO A 570 -5.08 6.47 9.09
C PRO A 570 -3.75 6.89 9.69
N ARG A 571 -3.48 8.20 9.73
CA ARG A 571 -2.16 8.77 9.99
C ARG A 571 -2.23 9.75 11.16
N PRO A 572 -2.34 9.29 12.40
CA PRO A 572 -2.00 10.10 13.57
C PRO A 572 -0.48 10.36 13.57
N THR A 573 -0.09 11.59 13.90
CA THR A 573 1.26 12.12 13.58
C THR A 573 1.96 12.88 14.69
N GLY A 574 1.26 13.19 15.79
CA GLY A 574 1.81 13.95 16.90
C GLY A 574 0.91 13.81 18.13
N LEU A 575 1.52 13.79 19.32
CA LEU A 575 0.83 13.62 20.60
C LEU A 575 1.30 14.67 21.60
N THR A 576 0.38 15.20 22.41
CA THR A 576 0.74 16.03 23.57
C THR A 576 -0.38 15.99 24.61
N PHE A 577 -0.02 16.09 25.89
CA PHE A 577 -0.98 16.28 26.97
C PHE A 577 -1.20 17.77 27.24
N GLY A 578 -2.43 18.15 27.61
CA GLY A 578 -2.83 19.51 27.89
C GLY A 578 -4.23 19.60 28.50
N GLY A 579 -4.90 20.73 28.29
CA GLY A 579 -6.14 21.07 28.99
C GLY A 579 -5.88 21.77 30.33
N SER A 580 -6.95 22.23 30.98
CA SER A 580 -6.88 22.90 32.29
C SER A 580 -6.27 22.01 33.37
N ASP A 581 -6.60 20.72 33.34
CA ASP A 581 -6.18 19.73 34.34
C ASP A 581 -4.98 18.90 33.85
N GLY A 582 -4.43 19.19 32.66
CA GLY A 582 -3.37 18.41 32.03
C GLY A 582 -3.78 16.99 31.62
N ASP A 583 -5.07 16.68 31.70
CA ASP A 583 -5.59 15.33 31.55
C ASP A 583 -6.05 15.01 30.13
N GLN A 584 -5.91 15.93 29.15
CA GLN A 584 -6.41 15.76 27.79
C GLN A 584 -5.27 15.40 26.84
N LEU A 585 -5.44 14.31 26.08
CA LEU A 585 -4.48 13.91 25.04
C LEU A 585 -4.91 14.48 23.70
N TYR A 586 -4.08 15.36 23.14
CA TYR A 586 -4.26 15.93 21.81
C TYR A 586 -3.49 15.14 20.75
N VAL A 587 -4.12 14.89 19.61
CA VAL A 587 -3.57 14.07 18.53
C VAL A 587 -3.65 14.84 17.22
N THR A 588 -2.50 15.18 16.63
CA THR A 588 -2.46 15.72 15.26
C THR A 588 -2.54 14.59 14.25
N SER A 589 -3.00 14.90 13.03
CA SER A 589 -3.06 13.94 11.93
C SER A 589 -2.55 14.53 10.61
N GLY A 590 -2.22 13.65 9.67
CA GLY A 590 -1.83 14.00 8.31
C GLY A 590 -2.79 13.47 7.25
N ARG A 591 -2.89 14.20 6.12
CA ARG A 591 -3.61 13.76 4.91
C ARG A 591 -2.69 13.59 3.70
N ILE A 592 -1.40 13.94 3.84
CA ILE A 592 -0.39 13.67 2.83
C ILE A 592 -0.46 12.20 2.39
N GLY A 593 -0.42 11.96 1.09
CA GLY A 593 -0.29 10.63 0.49
C GLY A 593 -1.48 9.70 0.72
N LEU A 594 -2.64 10.23 1.12
CA LEU A 594 -3.88 9.46 1.16
C LEU A 594 -4.54 9.44 -0.22
N THR A 595 -5.10 8.30 -0.60
CA THR A 595 -5.87 8.17 -1.84
C THR A 595 -7.21 8.92 -1.72
N PRO A 596 -7.88 9.25 -2.84
CA PRO A 596 -9.22 9.85 -2.80
C PRO A 596 -10.23 9.03 -1.98
N GLN A 597 -10.15 7.71 -2.05
CA GLN A 597 -10.96 6.82 -1.22
C GLN A 597 -10.63 6.95 0.27
N GLN A 598 -9.35 6.91 0.65
CA GLN A 598 -8.96 7.09 2.05
C GLN A 598 -9.38 8.45 2.61
N ILE A 599 -9.33 9.51 1.80
CA ILE A 599 -9.83 10.84 2.17
C ILE A 599 -11.35 10.82 2.36
N ALA A 600 -12.10 10.21 1.44
CA ALA A 600 -13.56 10.09 1.57
C ALA A 600 -13.96 9.29 2.83
N GLU A 601 -13.17 8.29 3.18
CA GLU A 601 -13.44 7.44 4.33
C GLU A 601 -12.91 8.02 5.66
N ALA A 602 -11.91 8.90 5.62
CA ALA A 602 -11.38 9.65 6.78
C ALA A 602 -11.35 11.15 6.49
N PRO A 603 -12.53 11.78 6.37
CA PRO A 603 -12.66 13.19 5.97
C PRO A 603 -12.04 14.15 6.99
N THR A 604 -11.82 13.71 8.22
CA THR A 604 -11.18 14.47 9.30
C THR A 604 -9.65 14.38 9.28
N SER A 605 -9.04 13.70 8.31
CA SER A 605 -7.57 13.65 8.17
C SER A 605 -6.98 15.04 7.96
N GLY A 606 -5.95 15.38 8.75
CA GLY A 606 -5.41 16.73 8.82
C GLY A 606 -6.00 17.59 9.95
N SER A 607 -6.93 17.04 10.75
CA SER A 607 -7.49 17.65 11.96
C SER A 607 -6.71 17.30 13.22
N VAL A 608 -7.07 17.97 14.32
CA VAL A 608 -6.55 17.68 15.66
C VAL A 608 -7.67 17.11 16.52
N PHE A 609 -7.43 15.93 17.09
CA PHE A 609 -8.37 15.22 17.96
C PHE A 609 -8.03 15.48 19.42
N VAL A 610 -9.01 15.31 20.31
CA VAL A 610 -8.82 15.36 21.76
C VAL A 610 -9.46 14.13 22.42
N LEU A 611 -8.71 13.51 23.33
CA LEU A 611 -9.16 12.39 24.14
C LEU A 611 -9.08 12.76 25.62
N ASP A 612 -10.22 12.99 26.27
CA ASP A 612 -10.28 13.26 27.72
C ASP A 612 -10.02 12.00 28.57
N GLY A 613 -9.77 12.17 29.88
CA GLY A 613 -9.43 11.05 30.77
C GLY A 613 -10.51 9.97 30.86
N ARG A 614 -11.80 10.35 30.77
CA ARG A 614 -12.92 9.39 30.80
C ARG A 614 -12.97 8.59 29.51
N LEU A 615 -12.77 9.24 28.37
CA LEU A 615 -12.78 8.64 27.05
C LEU A 615 -11.60 7.68 26.87
N ARG A 616 -10.40 8.06 27.33
CA ARG A 616 -9.25 7.15 27.37
C ARG A 616 -9.55 5.91 28.22
N ALA A 617 -10.13 6.10 29.40
CA ALA A 617 -10.48 4.96 30.29
C ALA A 617 -11.60 4.07 29.73
N ALA A 618 -12.56 4.62 28.98
CA ALA A 618 -13.66 3.87 28.37
C ALA A 618 -13.23 3.11 27.11
N LEU A 619 -12.30 3.65 26.32
CA LEU A 619 -11.72 3.02 25.12
C LEU A 619 -10.81 1.81 25.43
N LEU A 620 -10.39 1.64 26.68
CA LEU A 620 -9.41 0.64 27.10
C LEU A 620 -10.00 -0.50 27.95
N ARG A 621 -11.30 -0.44 28.29
CA ARG A 621 -12.08 -1.54 28.88
C ARG A 621 -12.70 -2.36 27.77
#